data_AF-A0A3D4CSC4-F1
#
_entry.id   AF-A0A3D4CSC4-F1
#
_cell.length_a   1.000
_cell.length_b   1.000
_cell.length_c   1.000
_cell.angle_alpha   90.00
_cell.angle_beta   90.00
_cell.angle_gamma   90.00
#
_symmetry.space_group_name_H-M   'P 1'
#
loop_
_entity.id
_entity.type
_entity.pdbx_description
1 polymer ?
#
loop_
_entity_poly.entity_id
_entity_poly.type
_entity_poly.pdbx_seq_one_letter_code
_entity_poly.pdbx_strand_id
1 'polypeptide(L)'
;GGGGGGGGFPVTPATPTAFETRNTGVTLEIEPNLGPNEYVIDLRFAPEIVEFEGFINYGSPITSPATDAFGNPVTVTITENRIEMPVFSSRRISTGITIYDGHTVAVGGLMREDVQDVEDGVPILSDIPLIGRLFKSNAQSHIKSNLIIFVTAKIIDASGKDYRKPNEVDPSGTPVDPVSTDLGGGPEGILPPL
;
A
#
# COMPACT_ATOMS: atom_id res chain seq x y z
N GLY A 1 -14.29 -22.94 -62.31
CA GLY A 1 -14.22 -21.79 -61.37
C GLY A 1 -14.58 -22.28 -60.00
N GLY A 2 -13.99 -21.86 -58.89
CA GLY A 2 -12.92 -20.91 -58.62
C GLY A 2 -12.69 -21.06 -57.11
N GLY A 3 -11.47 -21.36 -56.69
CA GLY A 3 -11.15 -21.64 -55.30
C GLY A 3 -11.17 -20.37 -54.46
N GLY A 4 -12.10 -20.29 -53.50
CA GLY A 4 -12.06 -19.31 -52.42
C GLY A 4 -11.10 -19.79 -51.35
N GLY A 5 -9.81 -19.50 -51.51
CA GLY A 5 -8.81 -19.71 -50.48
C GLY A 5 -9.09 -18.77 -49.31
N GLY A 6 -9.62 -19.31 -48.21
CA GLY A 6 -9.58 -18.65 -46.91
C GLY A 6 -8.13 -18.53 -46.48
N GLY A 7 -7.46 -17.46 -46.91
CA GLY A 7 -6.12 -17.12 -46.50
C GLY A 7 -6.15 -16.74 -45.03
N GLY A 8 -5.95 -17.71 -44.14
CA GLY A 8 -5.63 -17.43 -42.75
C GLY A 8 -4.28 -16.73 -42.71
N PHE A 9 -4.30 -15.40 -42.58
CA PHE A 9 -3.07 -14.65 -42.32
C PHE A 9 -2.49 -15.16 -41.00
N PRO A 10 -1.24 -15.67 -40.97
CA PRO A 10 -0.65 -16.13 -39.73
C PRO A 10 -0.46 -14.92 -38.81
N VAL A 11 -1.21 -14.90 -37.71
CA VAL A 11 -0.97 -13.97 -36.60
C VAL A 11 -0.06 -14.66 -35.60
N THR A 12 1.14 -14.14 -35.39
CA THR A 12 1.99 -14.55 -34.28
C THR A 12 1.71 -13.64 -33.09
N PRO A 13 1.21 -14.17 -31.95
CA PRO A 13 1.06 -13.39 -30.73
C PRO A 13 2.40 -12.80 -30.28
N ALA A 14 2.37 -11.65 -29.61
CA ALA A 14 3.56 -11.11 -28.97
C ALA A 14 4.03 -12.08 -27.87
N THR A 15 5.20 -12.67 -28.06
CA THR A 15 5.87 -13.49 -27.02
C THR A 15 6.82 -12.58 -26.26
N PRO A 16 6.75 -12.50 -24.91
CA PRO A 16 7.69 -11.70 -24.14
C PRO A 16 9.13 -12.16 -24.39
N THR A 17 10.01 -11.22 -24.69
CA THR A 17 11.42 -11.49 -25.03
C THR A 17 12.34 -11.51 -23.81
N ALA A 18 11.87 -11.00 -22.67
CA ALA A 18 12.60 -10.98 -21.40
C ALA A 18 11.62 -11.01 -20.21
N PHE A 19 12.07 -11.58 -19.11
CA PHE A 19 11.39 -11.55 -17.83
C PHE A 19 12.27 -10.84 -16.81
N GLU A 20 11.74 -9.81 -16.17
CA GLU A 20 12.38 -9.16 -15.02
C GLU A 20 11.64 -9.57 -13.75
N THR A 21 12.38 -10.01 -12.75
CA THR A 21 11.81 -10.33 -11.44
C THR A 21 11.86 -9.10 -10.56
N ARG A 22 10.74 -8.78 -9.90
CA ARG A 22 10.67 -7.75 -8.87
C ARG A 22 10.33 -8.40 -7.54
N ASN A 23 11.12 -8.08 -6.51
CA ASN A 23 10.84 -8.54 -5.16
C ASN A 23 9.61 -7.79 -4.63
N THR A 24 8.60 -8.53 -4.21
CA THR A 24 7.42 -8.02 -3.49
C THR A 24 7.57 -8.30 -2.00
N GLY A 25 6.89 -7.52 -1.17
CA GLY A 25 6.89 -7.66 0.27
C GLY A 25 7.39 -6.40 0.97
N VAL A 26 7.79 -6.57 2.22
CA VAL A 26 8.28 -5.49 3.08
C VAL A 26 9.80 -5.60 3.20
N THR A 27 10.49 -4.51 2.90
CA THR A 27 11.92 -4.32 3.18
C THR A 27 12.06 -3.19 4.19
N LEU A 28 13.00 -3.34 5.11
CA LEU A 28 13.18 -2.39 6.21
C LEU A 28 14.67 -2.14 6.43
N GLU A 29 15.08 -0.90 6.22
CA GLU A 29 16.42 -0.42 6.57
C GLU A 29 16.34 0.41 7.84
N ILE A 30 17.23 0.13 8.80
CA ILE A 30 17.23 0.78 10.11
C ILE A 30 18.66 1.11 10.54
N GLU A 31 18.86 2.33 11.02
CA GLU A 31 20.08 2.78 11.69
C GLU A 31 19.71 3.26 13.10
N PRO A 32 20.01 2.48 14.16
CA PRO A 32 19.81 2.90 15.53
C PRO A 32 21.03 3.63 16.10
N ASN A 33 20.79 4.67 16.91
CA ASN A 33 21.79 5.36 17.70
C ASN A 33 21.30 5.52 19.14
N LEU A 34 22.18 5.21 20.11
CA LEU A 34 21.86 5.35 21.53
C LEU A 34 22.19 6.78 21.98
N GLY A 35 21.20 7.47 22.53
CA GLY A 35 21.36 8.82 23.04
C GLY A 35 22.24 8.88 24.31
N PRO A 36 22.70 10.08 24.71
CA PRO A 36 23.68 10.27 25.79
C PRO A 36 23.26 9.71 27.16
N ASN A 37 21.94 9.64 27.41
CA ASN A 37 21.39 9.20 28.69
C ASN A 37 21.19 7.68 28.76
N GLU A 38 21.39 6.95 27.66
CA GLU A 38 21.10 5.51 27.51
C GLU A 38 19.64 5.12 27.78
N TYR A 39 18.71 6.08 27.74
CA TYR A 39 17.26 5.85 27.86
C TYR A 39 16.50 6.20 26.58
N VAL A 40 17.20 6.77 25.60
CA VAL A 40 16.64 7.34 24.39
C VAL A 40 17.34 6.69 23.20
N ILE A 41 16.56 6.27 22.22
CA ILE A 41 17.00 5.62 21.00
C ILE A 41 16.61 6.54 19.84
N ASP A 42 17.62 7.10 19.18
CA ASP A 42 17.43 7.79 17.91
C ASP A 42 17.44 6.75 16.79
N LEU A 43 16.34 6.64 16.09
CA LEU A 43 16.12 5.62 15.07
C LEU A 43 15.87 6.29 13.72
N ARG A 44 16.73 6.02 12.75
CA ARG A 44 16.44 6.34 11.35
C ARG A 44 15.95 5.06 10.69
N PHE A 45 14.76 5.10 10.09
CA PHE A 45 14.24 3.93 9.41
C PHE A 45 13.57 4.29 8.08
N ALA A 46 13.73 3.38 7.13
CA ALA A 46 13.22 3.51 5.78
C ALA A 46 12.51 2.20 5.36
N PRO A 47 11.20 2.06 5.64
CA PRO A 47 10.44 0.91 5.19
C PRO A 47 10.04 1.12 3.72
N GLU A 48 10.15 0.04 2.95
CA GLU A 48 9.62 -0.08 1.61
C GLU A 48 8.65 -1.26 1.55
N ILE A 49 7.42 -1.00 1.11
CA ILE A 49 6.38 -2.01 0.93
C ILE A 49 6.08 -2.08 -0.56
N VAL A 50 6.31 -3.23 -1.19
CA VAL A 50 6.03 -3.49 -2.60
C VAL A 50 4.92 -4.54 -2.70
N GLU A 51 3.80 -4.18 -3.32
CA GLU A 51 2.64 -5.05 -3.53
C GLU A 51 2.39 -5.27 -5.02
N PHE A 52 1.95 -6.47 -5.38
CA PHE A 52 1.48 -6.77 -6.73
C PHE A 52 0.01 -6.39 -6.86
N GLU A 53 -0.31 -5.49 -7.79
CA GLU A 53 -1.68 -4.99 -7.99
C GLU A 53 -2.46 -5.80 -9.04
N GLY A 54 -1.78 -6.51 -9.93
CA GLY A 54 -2.39 -7.29 -11.00
C GLY A 54 -1.71 -7.07 -12.34
N PHE A 55 -2.44 -7.34 -13.42
CA PHE A 55 -1.96 -7.12 -14.79
C PHE A 55 -2.81 -6.06 -15.50
N ILE A 56 -2.16 -5.23 -16.30
CA ILE A 56 -2.83 -4.37 -17.28
C ILE A 56 -2.62 -4.97 -18.66
N ASN A 57 -3.70 -5.09 -19.41
CA ASN A 57 -3.66 -5.54 -20.79
C ASN A 57 -3.31 -4.37 -21.72
N TYR A 58 -2.18 -4.46 -22.40
CA TYR A 58 -1.72 -3.52 -23.42
C TYR A 58 -1.96 -4.04 -24.85
N GLY A 59 -2.67 -5.15 -24.97
CA GLY A 59 -3.01 -5.78 -26.23
C GLY A 59 -4.12 -5.03 -26.96
N SER A 60 -4.00 -4.90 -28.28
CA SER A 60 -5.14 -4.52 -29.12
C SER A 60 -5.60 -5.73 -29.94
N PRO A 61 -6.91 -6.05 -29.96
CA PRO A 61 -7.43 -7.16 -30.74
C PRO A 61 -7.11 -6.98 -32.23
N ILE A 62 -6.70 -8.07 -32.88
CA ILE A 62 -6.48 -8.10 -34.33
C ILE A 62 -7.79 -8.49 -34.99
N THR A 63 -8.33 -7.61 -35.82
CA THR A 63 -9.60 -7.81 -36.53
C THR A 63 -9.36 -7.95 -38.04
N SER A 64 -10.16 -8.77 -38.70
CA SER A 64 -10.17 -8.90 -40.16
C SER A 64 -11.54 -8.49 -40.70
N PRO A 65 -11.62 -7.75 -41.82
CA PRO A 65 -12.87 -7.60 -42.54
C PRO A 65 -13.28 -8.96 -43.12
N ALA A 66 -14.56 -9.27 -43.00
CA ALA A 66 -15.25 -10.43 -43.55
C ALA A 66 -16.60 -9.97 -44.12
N THR A 67 -17.32 -10.88 -44.75
CA THR A 67 -18.66 -10.61 -45.29
C THR A 67 -19.64 -11.58 -44.66
N ASP A 68 -20.75 -11.07 -44.14
CA ASP A 68 -21.82 -11.92 -43.62
C ASP A 68 -22.54 -12.68 -44.75
N ALA A 69 -23.49 -13.56 -44.40
CA ALA A 69 -24.24 -14.36 -45.38
C ALA A 69 -25.10 -13.52 -46.35
N PHE A 70 -25.25 -12.22 -46.11
CA PHE A 70 -26.07 -11.29 -46.89
C PHE A 70 -25.23 -10.28 -47.68
N GLY A 71 -23.90 -10.38 -47.66
CA GLY A 71 -23.02 -9.50 -48.43
C GLY A 71 -22.57 -8.25 -47.68
N ASN A 72 -22.91 -8.08 -46.40
CA ASN A 72 -22.52 -6.90 -45.61
C ASN A 72 -21.10 -7.06 -45.04
N PRO A 73 -20.28 -6.00 -45.03
CA PRO A 73 -18.99 -6.03 -44.37
C PRO A 73 -19.16 -6.19 -42.85
N VAL A 74 -18.49 -7.18 -42.27
CA VAL A 74 -18.45 -7.44 -40.83
C VAL A 74 -16.99 -7.58 -40.38
N THR A 75 -16.65 -7.05 -39.21
CA THR A 75 -15.31 -7.23 -38.61
C THR A 75 -15.33 -8.45 -37.70
N VAL A 76 -14.42 -9.39 -37.93
CA VAL A 76 -14.25 -10.58 -37.08
C VAL A 76 -12.94 -10.44 -36.30
N THR A 77 -13.02 -10.57 -34.98
CA THR A 77 -11.82 -10.64 -34.13
C THR A 77 -11.16 -11.99 -34.32
N ILE A 78 -9.92 -11.98 -34.82
CA ILE A 78 -9.14 -13.20 -35.06
C ILE A 78 -8.40 -13.61 -33.79
N THR A 79 -7.86 -12.63 -33.07
CA THR A 79 -7.21 -12.83 -31.78
C THR A 79 -7.39 -11.59 -30.91
N GLU A 80 -7.56 -11.80 -29.60
CA GLU A 80 -7.59 -10.72 -28.61
C GLU A 80 -6.21 -10.08 -28.41
N ASN A 81 -5.12 -10.77 -28.82
CA ASN A 81 -3.72 -10.31 -28.72
C ASN A 81 -3.39 -9.73 -27.33
N ARG A 82 -3.74 -10.45 -26.27
CA ARG A 82 -3.57 -9.98 -24.89
C ARG A 82 -2.09 -9.88 -24.52
N ILE A 83 -1.66 -8.70 -24.11
CA ILE A 83 -0.30 -8.43 -23.59
C ILE A 83 -0.44 -7.96 -22.15
N GLU A 84 -0.37 -8.91 -21.22
CA GLU A 84 -0.57 -8.65 -19.79
C GLU A 84 0.76 -8.19 -19.15
N MET A 85 0.81 -6.94 -18.69
CA MET A 85 1.99 -6.39 -17.99
C MET A 85 1.70 -6.26 -16.49
N PRO A 86 2.57 -6.79 -15.61
CA PRO A 86 2.35 -6.71 -14.17
C PRO A 86 2.50 -5.28 -13.65
N VAL A 87 1.62 -4.89 -12.73
CA VAL A 87 1.64 -3.60 -12.05
C VAL A 87 1.94 -3.81 -10.57
N PHE A 88 2.74 -2.91 -10.00
CA PHE A 88 3.15 -2.95 -8.61
C PHE A 88 2.91 -1.61 -7.92
N SER A 89 2.38 -1.66 -6.71
CA SER A 89 2.35 -0.54 -5.77
C SER A 89 3.64 -0.53 -4.97
N SER A 90 4.27 0.64 -4.77
CA SER A 90 5.36 0.77 -3.80
C SER A 90 5.07 1.93 -2.85
N ARG A 91 5.28 1.70 -1.56
CA ARG A 91 5.14 2.69 -0.48
C ARG A 91 6.47 2.78 0.24
N ARG A 92 7.08 3.97 0.20
CA ARG A 92 8.38 4.24 0.83
C ARG A 92 8.25 5.40 1.79
N ILE A 93 8.82 5.25 2.97
CA ILE A 93 8.94 6.29 3.99
C ILE A 93 10.41 6.39 4.38
N SER A 94 10.89 7.57 4.76
CA SER A 94 12.22 7.75 5.32
C SER A 94 12.11 8.81 6.41
N THR A 95 12.35 8.42 7.65
CA THR A 95 12.14 9.31 8.80
C THR A 95 13.06 8.95 9.96
N GLY A 96 13.36 9.96 10.78
CA GLY A 96 14.10 9.84 12.02
C GLY A 96 13.18 10.09 13.20
N ILE A 97 13.15 9.18 14.16
CA ILE A 97 12.34 9.30 15.38
C ILE A 97 13.21 9.09 16.61
N THR A 98 12.81 9.71 17.71
CA THR A 98 13.44 9.55 19.02
C THR A 98 12.45 8.82 19.91
N ILE A 99 12.84 7.66 20.43
CA ILE A 99 11.97 6.75 21.19
C ILE A 99 12.60 6.48 22.57
N TYR A 100 11.81 6.53 23.62
CA TYR A 100 12.24 6.07 24.95
C TYR A 100 12.31 4.56 25.00
N ASP A 101 13.23 4.00 25.78
CA ASP A 101 13.34 2.55 25.95
C ASP A 101 11.98 1.92 26.32
N GLY A 102 11.58 0.87 25.60
CA GLY A 102 10.33 0.16 25.81
C GLY A 102 9.07 0.86 25.31
N HIS A 103 9.16 2.12 24.85
CA HIS A 103 8.00 2.88 24.39
C HIS A 103 7.73 2.63 22.91
N THR A 104 6.48 2.88 22.51
CA THR A 104 6.04 2.79 21.12
C THR A 104 5.65 4.15 20.61
N VAL A 105 6.16 4.53 19.44
CA VAL A 105 5.82 5.77 18.76
C VAL A 105 5.06 5.45 17.48
N ALA A 106 3.95 6.15 17.26
CA ALA A 106 3.26 6.16 15.98
C ALA A 106 3.94 7.20 15.08
N VAL A 107 4.57 6.74 14.00
CA VAL A 107 5.42 7.60 13.16
C VAL A 107 4.61 8.37 12.11
N GLY A 108 3.39 7.89 11.83
CA GLY A 108 2.44 8.53 10.95
C GLY A 108 1.66 7.53 10.13
N GLY A 109 0.75 8.05 9.31
CA GLY A 109 0.02 7.26 8.33
C GLY A 109 -0.14 7.97 6.99
N LEU A 110 -0.08 7.19 5.90
CA LEU A 110 -0.34 7.66 4.55
C LEU A 110 -1.77 7.23 4.18
N MET A 111 -2.64 8.21 3.97
CA MET A 111 -4.00 8.00 3.49
C MET A 111 -4.05 8.34 2.00
N ARG A 112 -4.28 7.34 1.15
CA ARG A 112 -4.53 7.51 -0.28
C ARG A 112 -6.01 7.27 -0.56
N GLU A 113 -6.62 8.18 -1.29
CA GLU A 113 -7.99 8.06 -1.77
C GLU A 113 -7.95 8.25 -3.28
N ASP A 114 -8.29 7.20 -4.02
CA ASP A 114 -8.50 7.26 -5.47
C ASP A 114 -10.01 7.23 -5.74
N VAL A 115 -10.52 8.30 -6.36
CA VAL A 115 -11.92 8.41 -6.81
C VAL A 115 -11.92 8.38 -8.34
N GLN A 116 -12.54 7.36 -8.91
CA GLN A 116 -12.74 7.22 -10.35
C GLN A 116 -14.23 7.32 -10.67
N ASP A 117 -14.61 8.43 -11.31
CA ASP A 117 -15.95 8.65 -11.82
C ASP A 117 -15.96 8.40 -13.33
N VAL A 118 -16.75 7.41 -13.77
CA VAL A 118 -16.99 7.12 -15.19
C VAL A 118 -18.45 7.42 -15.49
N GLU A 119 -18.70 8.36 -16.39
CA GLU A 119 -20.04 8.71 -16.88
C GLU A 119 -20.15 8.29 -18.35
N ASP A 120 -20.96 7.27 -18.62
CA ASP A 120 -21.30 6.82 -19.96
C ASP A 120 -22.74 7.24 -20.28
N GLY A 121 -22.99 7.81 -21.45
CA GLY A 121 -24.32 8.29 -21.83
C GLY A 121 -24.61 8.17 -23.31
N VAL A 122 -25.89 7.97 -23.66
CA VAL A 122 -26.33 8.01 -25.06
C VAL A 122 -26.34 9.48 -25.53
N PRO A 123 -25.63 9.83 -26.61
CA PRO A 123 -25.62 11.20 -27.14
C PRO A 123 -27.04 11.72 -27.39
N ILE A 124 -27.29 13.02 -27.11
CA ILE A 124 -28.58 13.72 -27.24
C ILE A 124 -29.61 13.35 -26.16
N LEU A 125 -29.83 12.05 -25.89
CA LEU A 125 -30.84 11.62 -24.90
C LEU A 125 -30.38 11.86 -23.46
N SER A 126 -29.06 11.85 -23.21
CA SER A 126 -28.46 12.11 -21.90
C SER A 126 -28.77 13.50 -21.35
N ASP A 127 -28.99 14.49 -22.23
CA ASP A 127 -29.02 15.91 -21.85
C ASP A 127 -30.44 16.45 -21.65
N ILE A 128 -31.47 15.60 -21.84
CA ILE A 128 -32.87 16.01 -21.68
C ILE A 128 -33.18 16.16 -20.18
N PRO A 129 -33.61 17.35 -19.71
CA PRO A 129 -34.04 17.53 -18.33
C PRO A 129 -35.25 16.60 -18.02
N LEU A 130 -35.37 16.16 -16.76
CA LEU A 130 -36.28 15.11 -16.26
C LEU A 130 -35.94 13.67 -16.64
N ILE A 131 -35.60 13.34 -17.89
CA ILE A 131 -35.47 11.94 -18.35
C ILE A 131 -34.05 11.49 -18.70
N GLY A 132 -33.09 12.41 -18.83
CA GLY A 132 -31.72 12.11 -19.24
C GLY A 132 -30.97 11.17 -18.30
N ARG A 133 -31.32 11.10 -17.01
CA ARG A 133 -30.75 10.13 -16.05
C ARG A 133 -31.05 8.66 -16.39
N LEU A 134 -32.11 8.37 -17.14
CA LEU A 134 -32.43 6.99 -17.56
C LEU A 134 -31.53 6.51 -18.72
N PHE A 135 -30.85 7.45 -19.39
CA PHE A 135 -29.97 7.20 -20.53
C PHE A 135 -28.49 7.50 -20.21
N LYS A 136 -28.18 7.63 -18.92
CA LYS A 136 -26.84 7.78 -18.36
C LYS A 136 -26.54 6.61 -17.43
N SER A 137 -25.32 6.11 -17.51
CA SER A 137 -24.75 5.13 -16.59
C SER A 137 -23.57 5.78 -15.90
N ASN A 138 -23.65 5.89 -14.58
CA ASN A 138 -22.55 6.39 -13.76
C ASN A 138 -21.94 5.20 -13.02
N ALA A 139 -20.65 4.96 -13.22
CA ALA A 139 -19.88 4.04 -12.40
C ALA A 139 -18.91 4.85 -11.55
N GLN A 140 -19.00 4.69 -10.23
CA GLN A 140 -18.08 5.33 -9.28
C GLN A 140 -17.26 4.23 -8.60
N SER A 141 -15.95 4.34 -8.64
CA SER A 141 -15.03 3.48 -7.90
C SER A 141 -14.26 4.32 -6.89
N HIS A 142 -14.39 3.97 -5.61
CA HIS A 142 -13.75 4.66 -4.49
C HIS A 142 -12.80 3.68 -3.81
N ILE A 143 -11.49 3.91 -3.92
CA ILE A 143 -10.47 3.06 -3.30
C ILE A 143 -9.73 3.88 -2.25
N LYS A 144 -9.91 3.52 -0.97
CA LYS A 144 -9.24 4.16 0.16
C LYS A 144 -8.22 3.22 0.79
N SER A 145 -6.96 3.63 0.81
CA SER A 145 -5.85 2.90 1.41
C SER A 145 -5.26 3.70 2.58
N ASN A 146 -5.18 3.09 3.76
CA ASN A 146 -4.58 3.69 4.96
C ASN A 146 -3.38 2.85 5.40
N LEU A 147 -2.21 3.46 5.53
CA LEU A 147 -1.03 2.85 6.13
C LEU A 147 -0.78 3.51 7.49
N ILE A 148 -0.54 2.75 8.55
CA ILE A 148 -0.13 3.27 9.87
C ILE A 148 1.10 2.49 10.32
N ILE A 149 2.13 3.19 10.79
CA ILE A 149 3.38 2.58 11.24
C ILE A 149 3.60 2.85 12.73
N PHE A 150 3.72 1.76 13.48
CA PHE A 150 4.13 1.76 14.89
C PHE A 150 5.55 1.22 15.00
N VAL A 151 6.37 1.92 15.76
CA VAL A 151 7.75 1.50 16.01
C VAL A 151 7.96 1.41 17.51
N THR A 152 8.44 0.25 17.95
CA THR A 152 8.84 -0.03 19.32
C THR A 152 10.32 -0.36 19.32
N ALA A 153 11.11 0.32 20.15
CA ALA A 153 12.53 0.04 20.30
C ALA A 153 12.82 -0.31 21.76
N LYS A 154 13.74 -1.27 21.96
CA LYS A 154 14.14 -1.77 23.28
C LYS A 154 15.65 -1.91 23.35
N ILE A 155 16.24 -1.46 24.46
CA ILE A 155 17.65 -1.63 24.75
C ILE A 155 17.80 -2.97 25.47
N ILE A 156 18.65 -3.85 24.92
CA ILE A 156 18.95 -5.16 25.52
C ILE A 156 20.44 -5.25 25.84
N ASP A 157 20.75 -5.90 26.96
CA ASP A 157 22.10 -6.30 27.32
C ASP A 157 22.59 -7.46 26.42
N ALA A 158 23.89 -7.73 26.42
CA ALA A 158 24.52 -8.86 25.73
C ALA A 158 23.94 -10.23 26.15
N SER A 159 23.36 -10.32 27.36
CA SER A 159 22.64 -11.50 27.83
C SER A 159 21.21 -11.63 27.27
N GLY A 160 20.74 -10.67 26.46
CA GLY A 160 19.39 -10.61 25.92
C GLY A 160 18.32 -10.17 26.93
N LYS A 161 18.72 -9.70 28.12
CA LYS A 161 17.82 -9.10 29.11
C LYS A 161 17.62 -7.63 28.82
N ASP A 162 16.46 -7.09 29.22
CA ASP A 162 16.23 -5.64 29.18
C ASP A 162 17.37 -4.92 29.91
N TYR A 163 17.97 -3.92 29.24
CA TYR A 163 19.04 -3.11 29.82
C TYR A 163 18.43 -2.19 30.89
N ARG A 164 18.36 -2.69 32.13
CA ARG A 164 17.99 -1.91 33.31
C ARG A 164 19.27 -1.42 33.95
N LYS A 165 19.46 -0.11 34.08
CA LYS A 165 20.61 0.40 34.84
C LYS A 165 20.49 -0.11 36.29
N PRO A 166 21.48 -0.86 36.81
CA PRO A 166 21.41 -1.48 38.14
C PRO A 166 21.38 -0.50 39.33
N ASN A 167 21.30 0.81 39.10
CA ASN A 167 21.65 1.82 40.10
C ASN A 167 20.46 2.53 40.75
N GLU A 168 19.21 2.14 40.46
CA GLU A 168 18.08 2.55 41.29
C GLU A 168 17.75 1.44 42.28
N VAL A 169 18.57 1.40 43.32
CA VAL A 169 18.40 0.56 44.49
C VAL A 169 17.98 1.51 45.61
N ASP A 170 16.78 1.35 46.17
CA ASP A 170 16.40 2.03 47.41
C ASP A 170 17.46 1.72 48.49
N PRO A 171 17.80 2.61 49.45
CA PRO A 171 18.68 2.31 50.58
C PRO A 171 18.48 0.96 51.29
N SER A 172 17.33 0.29 51.11
CA SER A 172 17.04 -1.08 51.56
C SER A 172 17.65 -2.22 50.71
N GLY A 173 18.28 -1.94 49.57
CA GLY A 173 18.83 -2.97 48.69
C GLY A 173 17.81 -3.62 47.75
N THR A 174 16.60 -3.07 47.64
CA THR A 174 15.53 -3.63 46.81
C THR A 174 15.49 -2.98 45.42
N PRO A 175 15.25 -3.75 44.35
CA PRO A 175 14.95 -3.18 43.03
C PRO A 175 13.66 -2.37 43.10
N VAL A 176 13.70 -1.11 42.66
CA VAL A 176 12.51 -0.24 42.61
C VAL A 176 11.77 -0.51 41.29
N ASP A 177 10.52 -0.96 41.37
CA ASP A 177 9.67 -1.15 40.18
C ASP A 177 9.16 0.22 39.68
N PRO A 178 9.42 0.61 38.42
CA PRO A 178 8.95 1.90 37.89
C PRO A 178 7.43 1.94 37.63
N VAL A 179 6.70 0.85 37.89
CA VAL A 179 5.24 0.74 37.67
C VAL A 179 4.42 0.68 38.97
N SER A 180 5.04 0.93 40.13
CA SER A 180 4.30 1.26 41.34
C SER A 180 4.35 2.77 41.57
N THR A 181 3.63 3.52 40.74
CA THR A 181 3.08 4.80 41.22
C THR A 181 2.14 4.42 42.36
N ASP A 182 2.68 4.55 43.57
CA ASP A 182 2.00 4.41 44.85
C ASP A 182 0.60 5.05 44.81
N LEU A 183 -0.43 4.20 44.79
CA LEU A 183 -1.84 4.56 44.97
C LEU A 183 -2.30 4.29 46.41
N GLY A 184 -1.41 4.30 47.40
CA GLY A 184 -1.84 4.14 48.78
C GLY A 184 -0.75 4.24 49.82
N GLY A 185 -0.65 5.41 50.47
CA GLY A 185 -0.17 5.44 51.85
C GLY A 185 0.44 6.73 52.39
N GLY A 186 -0.13 7.91 52.14
CA GLY A 186 0.23 9.12 52.89
C GLY A 186 -1.00 9.96 53.21
N PRO A 187 -1.22 10.38 54.48
CA PRO A 187 -2.17 11.45 54.75
C PRO A 187 -1.55 12.76 54.25
N GLU A 188 -2.42 13.70 53.88
CA GLU A 188 -2.11 15.09 53.50
C GLU A 188 -1.93 15.35 52.00
N GLY A 189 -3.08 15.42 51.33
CA GLY A 189 -3.25 16.39 50.26
C GLY A 189 -3.26 17.80 50.85
N ILE A 190 -2.28 18.61 50.45
CA ILE A 190 -2.41 20.07 50.49
C ILE A 190 -1.98 20.59 49.12
N LEU A 191 -2.97 21.04 48.34
CA LEU A 191 -2.75 21.83 47.13
C LEU A 191 -2.28 23.25 47.52
N PRO A 192 -1.36 23.88 46.77
CA PRO A 192 -1.10 25.30 46.96
C PRO A 192 -2.32 26.12 46.47
N PRO A 193 -2.68 27.23 47.14
CA PRO A 193 -3.77 28.10 46.70
C PRO A 193 -3.42 28.83 45.40
N LEU A 194 -4.48 29.15 44.65
CA LEU A 194 -4.47 29.97 43.43
C LEU A 194 -3.98 31.40 43.68
#